data_AF-A0A1B6IXI2-F1
#
_entry.id   AF-A0A1B6IXI2-F1
#
_cell.length_a   1.000
_cell.length_b   1.000
_cell.length_c   1.000
_cell.angle_alpha   90.00
_cell.angle_beta   90.00
_cell.angle_gamma   90.00
#
_symmetry.space_group_name_H-M   'P 1'
#
loop_
_entity.id
_entity.type
_entity.pdbx_description
1 polymer ?
#
loop_
_entity_poly.entity_id
_entity_poly.type
_entity_poly.pdbx_seq_one_letter_code
_entity_poly.pdbx_strand_id
1 'polypeptide(L)'
;VAMLKDSHVGVGIIGKEGTQASLMADFAIPRCKLIKNLLLVHGRYNLMRYSKMAINAYYKNLVFIFIQYFYNFYNGASGRSIYNAFFLNYYNLFFTSLIPFSISLFDRDVSVQTVFR
;
A
#
# COMPACT_ATOMS: atom_id res chain seq x y z
N VAL A 1 4.45 -28.91 4.87
CA VAL A 1 4.79 -27.60 4.23
C VAL A 1 3.79 -27.19 3.14
N ALA A 2 3.19 -28.13 2.38
CA ALA A 2 2.21 -27.81 1.33
C ALA A 2 1.08 -26.87 1.78
N MET A 3 0.49 -27.11 2.96
CA MET A 3 -0.57 -26.25 3.51
C MET A 3 -0.18 -24.76 3.63
N LEU A 4 1.08 -24.45 3.96
CA LEU A 4 1.54 -23.06 4.08
C LEU A 4 1.71 -22.39 2.70
N LYS A 5 2.09 -23.17 1.69
CA LYS A 5 2.26 -22.69 0.32
C LYS A 5 0.94 -22.49 -0.42
N ASP A 6 -0.07 -23.31 -0.11
CA ASP A 6 -1.41 -23.18 -0.67
C ASP A 6 -2.21 -22.04 -0.02
N SER A 7 -1.77 -21.54 1.14
CA SER A 7 -2.45 -20.45 1.84
C SER A 7 -2.08 -19.07 1.26
N HIS A 8 -3.04 -18.13 1.28
CA HIS A 8 -2.80 -16.75 0.82
C HIS A 8 -1.72 -16.02 1.63
N VAL A 9 -1.59 -16.37 2.91
CA VAL A 9 -0.55 -15.84 3.82
C VAL A 9 -0.12 -16.98 4.73
N GLY A 10 1.07 -17.51 4.51
CA GLY A 10 1.66 -18.56 5.33
C GLY A 10 2.36 -18.00 6.56
N VAL A 11 1.94 -18.41 7.76
CA VAL A 11 2.61 -18.06 9.02
C VAL A 11 3.25 -19.30 9.65
N GLY A 12 4.58 -19.33 9.67
CA GLY A 12 5.38 -20.42 10.22
C GLY A 12 5.85 -20.11 11.65
N ILE A 13 5.86 -21.12 12.51
CA ILE A 13 6.35 -21.00 13.89
C ILE A 13 7.80 -21.51 13.93
N ILE A 14 8.70 -20.72 14.51
CA ILE A 14 10.11 -21.10 14.67
C ILE A 14 10.22 -22.10 15.81
N GLY A 15 10.43 -23.38 15.45
CA GLY A 15 10.68 -24.46 16.40
C GLY A 15 12.17 -24.69 16.66
N LYS A 16 12.51 -25.34 17.78
CA LYS A 16 13.90 -25.76 18.10
C LYS A 16 14.36 -26.98 17.30
N GLU A 17 13.42 -27.84 16.89
CA GLU A 17 13.71 -29.16 16.30
C GLU A 17 13.45 -29.22 14.79
N GLY A 18 12.70 -28.25 14.25
CA GLY A 18 12.37 -28.18 12.82
C GLY A 18 12.02 -26.77 12.37
N THR A 19 12.83 -26.22 11.47
CA THR A 19 12.67 -24.87 10.91
C THR A 19 12.13 -24.88 9.47
N GLN A 20 11.85 -26.06 8.90
CA GLN A 20 11.39 -26.18 7.51
C GLN A 20 10.06 -25.46 7.27
N ALA A 21 9.15 -25.46 8.24
CA ALA A 21 7.89 -24.74 8.13
C ALA A 21 8.07 -23.21 8.19
N SER A 22 8.98 -22.71 9.03
CA SER A 22 9.27 -21.27 9.12
C SER A 22 10.04 -20.73 7.91
N LEU A 23 10.89 -21.55 7.28
CA LEU A 23 11.63 -21.17 6.08
C LEU A 23 10.76 -21.06 4.82
N MET A 24 9.63 -21.77 4.82
CA MET A 24 8.70 -21.84 3.68
C MET A 24 7.44 -21.01 3.88
N ALA A 25 7.39 -20.22 4.96
CA ALA A 25 6.28 -19.33 5.29
C ALA A 25 6.61 -17.88 4.93
N ASP A 26 5.60 -17.07 4.61
CA ASP A 26 5.76 -15.63 4.35
C ASP A 26 6.16 -14.86 5.61
N PHE A 27 5.64 -15.29 6.76
CA PHE A 27 6.00 -14.76 8.07
C PHE A 27 6.48 -15.87 9.00
N ALA A 28 7.65 -15.68 9.60
CA ALA A 28 8.18 -16.56 10.63
C ALA A 28 8.06 -15.89 12.01
N ILE A 29 7.31 -16.49 12.93
CA ILE A 29 7.13 -15.99 14.30
C ILE A 29 7.65 -17.00 15.33
N PRO A 30 8.20 -16.56 16.46
CA PRO A 30 8.76 -17.48 17.45
C PRO A 30 7.70 -18.19 18.31
N ARG A 31 6.49 -17.63 18.46
CA ARG A 31 5.41 -18.22 19.28
C ARG A 31 4.03 -17.86 18.72
N CYS A 32 3.06 -18.78 18.80
CA CYS A 32 1.68 -18.56 18.34
C CYS A 32 1.00 -17.31 18.94
N LYS A 33 1.33 -16.94 20.19
CA LYS A 33 0.74 -15.76 20.85
C LYS A 33 0.97 -14.46 20.05
N LEU A 34 2.05 -14.37 19.26
CA LEU A 34 2.36 -13.20 18.45
C LEU A 34 1.47 -13.06 17.20
N ILE A 35 0.75 -14.12 16.80
CA ILE A 35 -0.22 -14.05 15.68
C ILE A 35 -1.26 -12.98 15.95
N LYS A 36 -1.73 -12.85 17.21
CA LYS A 36 -2.72 -11.84 17.60
C LYS A 36 -2.22 -10.43 17.29
N ASN A 37 -0.95 -10.12 17.58
CA ASN A 37 -0.36 -8.80 17.33
C ASN A 37 -0.04 -8.59 15.84
N LEU A 38 0.39 -9.63 15.14
CA LEU A 38 0.65 -9.58 13.70
C LEU A 38 -0.63 -9.26 12.93
N LEU A 39 -1.72 -9.97 13.22
CA LEU A 39 -2.96 -9.84 12.49
C LEU A 39 -3.75 -8.57 12.88
N LEU A 40 -3.96 -8.33 14.17
CA LEU A 40 -4.82 -7.23 14.61
C LEU A 40 -4.17 -5.86 14.46
N VAL A 41 -2.87 -5.73 14.78
CA VAL A 41 -2.18 -4.43 14.73
C VAL A 41 -1.60 -4.19 13.34
N HIS A 42 -0.68 -5.07 12.90
CA HIS A 42 0.02 -4.86 11.64
C HIS A 42 -0.88 -5.10 10.43
N GLY A 43 -1.74 -6.12 10.47
CA GLY A 43 -2.72 -6.38 9.42
C GLY A 43 -3.68 -5.21 9.22
N ARG A 44 -4.27 -4.67 10.30
CA ARG A 44 -5.16 -3.51 10.22
C ARG A 44 -4.45 -2.26 9.68
N TYR A 45 -3.27 -1.94 10.21
CA TYR A 45 -2.50 -0.79 9.75
C TYR A 45 -2.15 -0.91 8.27
N ASN A 46 -1.67 -2.07 7.82
CA ASN A 46 -1.34 -2.28 6.41
C ASN A 46 -2.58 -2.13 5.51
N LEU A 47 -3.73 -2.69 5.92
CA LEU A 47 -4.97 -2.58 5.16
C LEU A 47 -5.43 -1.12 5.02
N MET A 48 -5.42 -0.36 6.12
CA MET A 48 -5.84 1.05 6.11
C MET A 48 -4.86 1.94 5.32
N ARG A 49 -3.56 1.75 5.51
CA ARG A 49 -2.50 2.48 4.79
C ARG A 49 -2.60 2.24 3.29
N TYR A 50 -2.71 0.97 2.88
CA TYR A 50 -2.80 0.60 1.47
C TYR A 50 -4.07 1.17 0.83
N SER A 51 -5.22 1.08 1.52
CA SER A 51 -6.49 1.62 1.03
C SER A 51 -6.41 3.14 0.80
N LYS A 52 -5.89 3.89 1.78
CA LYS A 52 -5.72 5.35 1.67
C LYS A 52 -4.72 5.73 0.58
N MET A 53 -3.60 5.01 0.50
CA MET A 53 -2.59 5.21 -0.54
C MET A 53 -3.18 5.00 -1.93
N ALA A 54 -3.95 3.92 -2.13
CA ALA A 54 -4.59 3.61 -3.41
C ALA A 54 -5.59 4.70 -3.82
N ILE A 55 -6.50 5.09 -2.93
CA ILE A 55 -7.49 6.14 -3.20
C ILE A 55 -6.80 7.46 -3.57
N ASN A 56 -5.75 7.83 -2.83
CA ASN A 56 -4.99 9.05 -3.12
C ASN A 56 -4.27 8.98 -4.48
N ALA A 57 -3.67 7.83 -4.82
CA ALA A 57 -3.01 7.64 -6.10
C ALA A 57 -3.96 7.76 -7.29
N TYR A 58 -5.20 7.25 -7.18
CA TYR A 58 -6.23 7.45 -8.20
C TYR A 58 -6.69 8.90 -8.25
N TYR A 59 -6.99 9.50 -7.10
CA TYR A 59 -7.48 10.87 -7.00
C TYR A 59 -6.54 11.87 -7.70
N LYS A 60 -5.23 11.82 -7.41
CA LYS A 60 -4.26 12.75 -8.01
C LYS A 60 -4.20 12.65 -9.54
N ASN A 61 -4.26 11.43 -10.09
CA ASN A 61 -4.17 11.20 -11.53
C ASN A 61 -5.47 11.62 -12.23
N LEU A 62 -6.62 11.39 -11.59
CA LEU A 62 -7.91 11.84 -12.10
C LEU A 62 -7.94 13.37 -12.19
N VAL A 63 -7.57 14.09 -11.13
CA VAL A 63 -7.53 15.56 -11.14
C VAL A 63 -6.61 16.07 -12.24
N PHE A 64 -5.43 15.47 -12.39
CA PHE A 64 -4.47 15.83 -13.45
C PHE A 64 -5.07 15.67 -14.87
N ILE A 65 -5.76 14.55 -15.13
CA ILE A 65 -6.42 14.30 -16.41
C ILE A 65 -7.62 15.22 -16.63
N PHE A 66 -8.42 15.48 -15.58
CA PHE A 66 -9.58 16.36 -15.68
C PHE A 66 -9.21 17.78 -16.09
N ILE A 67 -8.12 18.34 -15.57
CA ILE A 67 -7.66 19.67 -15.97
C ILE A 67 -7.32 19.70 -17.47
N GLN A 68 -6.60 18.68 -17.96
CA GLN A 68 -6.29 18.55 -19.39
C GLN A 68 -7.56 18.36 -20.23
N TYR A 69 -8.56 17.63 -19.73
CA TYR A 69 -9.83 17.43 -20.39
C TYR A 69 -10.60 18.75 -20.54
N PHE A 70 -10.71 19.55 -19.47
CA PHE A 70 -11.35 20.88 -19.54
C PHE A 70 -10.60 21.84 -20.48
N TYR A 71 -9.27 21.81 -20.47
CA TYR A 71 -8.47 22.61 -21.39
C TYR A 71 -8.72 22.26 -22.87
N ASN A 72 -8.94 20.99 -23.18
CA ASN A 72 -9.25 20.57 -24.55
C ASN A 72 -10.54 21.21 -25.09
N PHE A 73 -11.55 21.47 -24.25
CA PHE A 73 -12.75 22.19 -24.69
C PHE A 73 -12.45 23.64 -25.07
N TYR A 74 -11.56 24.31 -24.32
CA TYR A 74 -11.18 25.68 -24.61
C TYR A 74 -10.36 25.80 -25.91
N ASN A 75 -9.49 24.82 -26.19
CA ASN A 75 -8.62 24.83 -27.35
C ASN A 75 -9.21 24.10 -28.59
N GLY A 76 -10.53 24.02 -28.68
CA GLY A 76 -11.25 23.48 -29.83
C GLY A 76 -10.94 22.00 -30.13
N ALA A 77 -10.64 21.20 -29.11
CA ALA A 77 -10.26 19.79 -29.23
C ALA A 77 -9.02 19.52 -30.12
N SER A 78 -8.09 20.48 -30.19
CA SER A 78 -6.84 20.35 -30.96
C SER A 78 -5.82 19.34 -30.39
N GLY A 79 -6.10 18.74 -29.22
CA GLY A 79 -5.27 17.68 -28.62
C GLY A 79 -3.95 18.17 -27.99
N ARG A 80 -3.76 19.49 -27.83
CA ARG A 80 -2.54 20.04 -27.22
C ARG A 80 -2.57 19.88 -25.70
N SER A 81 -1.47 19.40 -25.14
CA SER A 81 -1.26 19.34 -23.69
C SER A 81 -1.12 20.75 -23.09
N ILE A 82 -1.76 21.00 -21.96
CA ILE A 82 -1.53 22.20 -21.14
C ILE A 82 -0.18 22.12 -20.40
N TYR A 83 0.30 20.89 -20.18
CA TYR A 83 1.53 20.60 -19.47
C TYR A 83 2.72 20.44 -20.41
N ASN A 84 3.90 20.87 -19.95
CA ASN A 84 5.16 20.59 -20.63
C ASN A 84 5.51 19.08 -20.53
N ALA A 85 6.17 18.53 -21.54
CA ALA A 85 6.62 17.14 -21.60
C ALA A 85 7.46 16.72 -20.37
N PHE A 86 8.33 17.62 -19.86
CA PHE A 86 9.10 17.34 -18.63
C PHE A 86 8.17 17.14 -17.43
N PHE A 87 7.17 18.01 -17.26
CA PHE A 87 6.23 17.92 -16.15
C PHE A 87 5.40 16.64 -16.21
N LEU A 88 4.91 16.27 -17.40
CA LEU A 88 4.18 15.02 -17.62
C LEU A 88 4.97 13.78 -17.19
N ASN A 89 6.25 13.70 -17.55
CA ASN A 89 7.09 12.56 -17.21
C ASN A 89 7.42 12.49 -15.70
N TYR A 90 7.60 13.65 -15.05
CA TYR A 90 8.06 13.71 -13.66
C TYR A 90 6.96 13.90 -12.61
N TYR A 91 5.73 14.22 -13.02
CA TYR A 91 4.58 14.45 -12.14
C TYR A 91 4.37 13.30 -11.15
N ASN A 92 4.33 12.07 -11.65
CA ASN A 92 4.08 10.89 -10.83
C ASN A 92 5.28 10.46 -9.99
N LEU A 93 6.50 10.66 -10.50
CA LEU A 93 7.73 10.16 -9.88
C LEU A 93 8.30 11.11 -8.82
N PHE A 94 8.41 12.40 -9.11
CA PHE A 94 9.08 13.36 -8.22
C PHE A 94 8.10 14.23 -7.44
N PHE A 95 7.06 14.72 -8.09
CA PHE A 95 6.20 15.75 -7.48
C PHE A 95 5.10 15.17 -6.59
N THR A 96 4.59 13.97 -6.90
CA THR A 96 3.38 13.44 -6.23
C THR A 96 3.54 12.02 -5.67
N SER A 97 4.75 11.45 -5.66
CA SER A 97 5.03 10.14 -5.05
C SER A 97 5.26 10.24 -3.53
N LEU A 98 5.76 11.38 -3.05
CA LEU A 98 6.15 11.56 -1.66
C LEU A 98 4.96 11.51 -0.69
N ILE A 99 3.80 12.02 -1.10
CA ILE A 99 2.57 12.02 -0.30
C ILE A 99 2.00 10.59 -0.11
N PRO A 100 1.76 9.78 -1.16
CA PRO A 100 1.31 8.40 -0.97
C PRO A 100 2.35 7.56 -0.22
N PHE A 101 3.64 7.81 -0.43
CA PHE A 101 4.72 7.16 0.31
C PHE A 101 4.69 7.47 1.81
N SER A 102 4.49 8.74 2.20
CA SER A 102 4.42 9.13 3.60
C SER A 102 3.19 8.55 4.31
N ILE A 103 2.03 8.54 3.63
CA ILE A 103 0.80 7.89 4.13
C ILE A 103 1.04 6.40 4.33
N SER A 104 1.72 5.74 3.39
CA SER A 104 2.00 4.30 3.49
C SER A 104 2.89 3.93 4.68
N LEU A 105 3.77 4.83 5.14
CA LEU A 105 4.73 4.54 6.21
C LEU A 105 4.25 4.98 7.59
N PHE A 106 3.71 6.20 7.68
CA PHE A 106 3.56 6.87 8.97
C PHE A 106 2.12 6.89 9.48
N ASP A 107 1.13 6.70 8.60
CA ASP A 107 -0.27 6.81 9.00
C ASP A 107 -0.65 5.72 10.00
N ARG A 108 -1.29 6.11 11.11
CA ARG A 108 -1.82 5.21 12.14
C ARG A 108 -3.23 5.66 12.47
N ASP A 109 -4.21 4.84 12.15
CA ASP A 109 -5.62 5.14 12.36
C ASP A 109 -6.02 5.07 13.84
N VAL A 110 -5.50 4.09 14.58
CA VAL A 110 -5.88 3.81 15.97
C VAL A 110 -4.65 3.43 16.80
N SER A 111 -4.63 3.74 18.09
CA SER A 111 -3.54 3.33 18.99
C SER A 111 -3.56 1.82 19.27
N VAL A 112 -2.39 1.23 19.55
CA VAL A 112 -2.24 -0.21 19.78
C VAL A 112 -3.12 -0.71 20.95
N GLN A 113 -3.32 0.11 21.97
CA GLN A 113 -4.12 -0.24 23.15
C GLN A 113 -5.60 -0.41 22.80
N THR A 114 -6.13 0.43 21.92
CA THR A 114 -7.54 0.35 21.49
C THR A 114 -7.78 -0.83 20.56
N VAL A 115 -6.77 -1.27 19.79
CA VAL A 115 -6.90 -2.43 18.88
C VAL A 115 -7.07 -3.75 19.65
N PHE A 116 -6.57 -3.84 20.89
CA PHE A 116 -6.65 -5.05 21.71
C PHE A 116 -7.80 -5.06 22.70
N ARG A 117 -8.49 -3.94 22.87
CA ARG A 117 -9.65 -3.80 23.76
C ARG A 117 -10.89 -4.36 23.09
#